data_AF-A0A7U4XUN2-F1
#
_entry.id   AF-A0A7U4XUN2-F1
#
_cell.length_a   1.000
_cell.length_b   1.000
_cell.length_c   1.000
_cell.angle_alpha   90.00
_cell.angle_beta   90.00
_cell.angle_gamma   90.00
#
_symmetry.space_group_name_H-M   'P 1'
#
loop_
_entity.id
_entity.type
_entity.pdbx_description
1 polymer ?
#
loop_
_entity_poly.entity_id
_entity_poly.type
_entity_poly.pdbx_seq_one_letter_code
_entity_poly.pdbx_strand_id
1 'polypeptide(L)'
;MLKLTDDGAKITLQGQPPAGDNGLFWFGSALLIGAVAVALAMSLLPERLAIGALALLIVGSFIFNRKRQQRKKAMSGNINSGVLWVRVGELVHDNNGRREHINLSDGDKVTLFGEQLQIINADNVRKYHISGFDTVQEAQATKAILEGQVLNKRHVNIKMNSD
;
A
#
# COMPACT_ATOMS: atom_id res chain seq x y z
N MET A 1 15.31 10.77 -1.36
CA MET A 1 15.76 11.71 -2.44
C MET A 1 14.57 12.49 -3.01
N LEU A 2 14.43 13.74 -2.57
CA LEU A 2 13.40 14.69 -2.99
C LEU A 2 13.83 15.46 -4.25
N LYS A 3 13.06 15.37 -5.33
CA LYS A 3 13.23 16.17 -6.56
C LYS A 3 12.08 17.17 -6.67
N LEU A 4 12.37 18.45 -6.42
CA LEU A 4 11.41 19.52 -6.69
C LEU A 4 11.21 19.66 -8.20
N THR A 5 9.96 19.66 -8.64
CA THR A 5 9.54 19.92 -10.02
C THR A 5 8.77 21.24 -10.01
N ASP A 6 8.70 21.97 -11.13
CA ASP A 6 8.11 23.32 -11.14
C ASP A 6 6.60 23.35 -10.76
N ASP A 7 5.92 22.20 -10.77
CA ASP A 7 4.51 22.03 -10.36
C ASP A 7 4.32 21.27 -9.02
N GLY A 8 5.38 20.88 -8.30
CA GLY A 8 5.26 20.05 -7.08
C GLY A 8 6.55 19.36 -6.62
N ALA A 9 6.47 18.35 -5.76
CA ALA A 9 7.64 17.55 -5.36
C ALA A 9 7.48 16.07 -5.71
N LYS A 10 8.55 15.49 -6.26
CA LYS A 10 8.67 14.06 -6.50
C LYS A 10 9.53 13.45 -5.40
N ILE A 11 8.97 12.50 -4.66
CA ILE A 11 9.60 11.87 -3.50
C ILE A 11 9.60 10.37 -3.71
N THR A 12 10.77 9.75 -3.62
CA THR A 12 10.89 8.29 -3.69
C THR A 12 10.77 7.72 -2.28
N LEU A 13 9.75 6.90 -2.06
CA LEU A 13 9.57 6.14 -0.84
C LEU A 13 10.42 4.86 -0.90
N GLN A 14 11.29 4.70 0.08
CA GLN A 14 12.22 3.58 0.22
C GLN A 14 11.69 2.46 1.13
N GLY A 15 10.44 2.56 1.60
CA GLY A 15 9.89 1.49 2.42
C GLY A 15 9.93 0.18 1.66
N GLN A 16 10.39 -0.87 2.35
CA GLN A 16 10.37 -2.22 1.79
C GLN A 16 8.91 -2.52 1.39
N PRO A 17 8.63 -2.97 0.15
CA PRO A 17 7.34 -3.56 -0.14
C PRO A 17 7.10 -4.61 0.95
N PRO A 18 5.92 -4.63 1.60
CA PRO A 18 5.68 -5.55 2.70
C PRO A 18 6.09 -6.93 2.20
N ALA A 19 7.17 -7.49 2.77
CA ALA A 19 7.77 -8.73 2.30
C ALA A 19 6.60 -9.69 2.13
N GLY A 20 6.32 -10.04 0.87
CA GLY A 20 5.08 -10.70 0.51
C GLY A 20 5.00 -11.93 1.38
N ASP A 21 4.10 -11.91 2.36
CA ASP A 21 4.04 -12.98 3.35
C ASP A 21 3.74 -14.26 2.57
N ASN A 22 4.78 -15.08 2.44
CA ASN A 22 4.73 -16.30 1.67
C ASN A 22 3.60 -17.21 2.18
N GLY A 23 3.08 -17.00 3.40
CA GLY A 23 1.95 -17.75 3.93
C GLY A 23 0.70 -17.70 3.05
N LEU A 24 0.34 -16.55 2.45
CA LEU A 24 -0.83 -16.51 1.56
C LEU A 24 -0.54 -17.19 0.22
N PHE A 25 0.69 -17.06 -0.28
CA PHE A 25 1.14 -17.76 -1.48
C PHE A 25 1.12 -19.28 -1.29
N TRP A 26 1.74 -19.79 -0.21
CA TRP A 26 1.74 -21.20 0.16
C TRP A 26 0.35 -21.75 0.42
N PHE A 27 -0.54 -20.97 1.05
CA PHE A 27 -1.93 -21.37 1.22
C PHE A 27 -2.66 -21.49 -0.12
N GLY A 28 -2.40 -20.57 -1.05
CA GLY A 28 -2.91 -20.65 -2.43
C GLY A 28 -2.41 -21.90 -3.16
N SER A 29 -1.11 -22.20 -3.06
CA SER A 29 -0.51 -23.41 -3.63
C SER A 29 -1.10 -24.69 -3.02
N ALA A 30 -1.30 -24.72 -1.69
CA ALA A 30 -1.93 -25.85 -1.01
C ALA A 30 -3.39 -26.06 -1.46
N LEU A 31 -4.15 -24.99 -1.69
CA LEU A 31 -5.49 -25.06 -2.26
C LEU A 31 -5.49 -25.64 -3.68
N LEU A 32 -4.50 -25.26 -4.50
CA LEU A 32 -4.37 -25.74 -5.88
C LEU A 32 -4.04 -27.25 -5.91
N ILE A 33 -3.08 -27.67 -5.09
CA ILE A 33 -2.77 -29.10 -4.90
C ILE A 33 -3.98 -29.86 -4.35
N GLY A 34 -4.70 -29.27 -3.38
CA GLY A 34 -5.93 -29.82 -2.83
C GLY A 34 -7.02 -30.00 -3.89
N ALA A 35 -7.18 -29.05 -4.81
CA ALA A 35 -8.13 -29.16 -5.91
C ALA A 35 -7.79 -30.31 -6.87
N VAL A 36 -6.51 -30.47 -7.21
CA VAL A 36 -6.04 -31.61 -8.02
C VAL A 36 -6.29 -32.93 -7.30
N ALA A 37 -6.02 -32.99 -5.99
CA ALA A 37 -6.29 -34.19 -5.17
C ALA A 37 -7.79 -34.52 -5.09
N VAL A 38 -8.67 -33.51 -4.97
CA VAL A 38 -10.12 -33.71 -5.02
C VAL A 38 -10.56 -34.20 -6.39
N ALA A 39 -10.03 -33.66 -7.49
CA ALA A 39 -10.34 -34.15 -8.84
C ALA A 39 -9.97 -35.63 -9.02
N LEU A 40 -8.79 -36.04 -8.53
CA LEU A 40 -8.38 -37.45 -8.52
C LEU A 40 -9.28 -38.30 -7.61
N ALA A 41 -9.64 -37.81 -6.43
CA ALA A 41 -10.56 -38.48 -5.52
C ALA A 41 -11.93 -38.71 -6.16
N MET A 42 -12.46 -37.73 -6.89
CA MET A 42 -13.73 -37.89 -7.62
C MET A 42 -13.66 -38.95 -8.72
N SER A 43 -12.48 -39.20 -9.30
CA SER A 43 -12.26 -40.25 -10.30
C SER A 43 -12.13 -41.66 -9.70
N LEU A 44 -11.82 -41.79 -8.41
CA LEU A 44 -11.37 -43.05 -7.79
C LEU A 44 -12.24 -43.51 -6.61
N LEU A 45 -12.95 -42.59 -5.94
CA LEU A 45 -13.68 -42.86 -4.69
C LEU A 45 -15.21 -42.89 -4.89
N PRO A 46 -15.94 -43.59 -4.01
CA PRO A 46 -17.40 -43.55 -3.97
C PRO A 46 -17.93 -42.13 -3.76
N GLU A 47 -19.06 -41.80 -4.40
CA GLU A 47 -19.66 -40.46 -4.44
C GLU A 47 -19.78 -39.77 -3.08
N ARG A 48 -20.06 -40.53 -2.01
CA ARG A 48 -20.21 -40.01 -0.65
C ARG A 48 -18.92 -39.37 -0.10
N LEU A 49 -17.76 -39.94 -0.42
CA LEU A 49 -16.47 -39.42 0.02
C LEU A 49 -16.02 -38.23 -0.85
N ALA A 50 -16.34 -38.28 -2.15
CA ALA A 50 -16.10 -37.18 -3.07
C ALA A 50 -16.86 -35.89 -2.67
N ILE A 51 -18.11 -36.02 -2.21
CA ILE A 51 -18.90 -34.88 -1.70
C ILE A 51 -18.22 -34.25 -0.47
N GLY A 52 -17.72 -35.07 0.46
CA GLY A 52 -16.96 -34.59 1.62
C GLY A 52 -15.68 -33.86 1.23
N ALA A 53 -14.94 -34.38 0.26
CA ALA A 53 -13.71 -33.79 -0.24
C ALA A 53 -13.96 -32.43 -0.92
N LEU A 54 -15.03 -32.31 -1.72
CA LEU A 54 -15.48 -31.03 -2.29
C LEU A 54 -15.85 -30.01 -1.21
N ALA A 55 -16.59 -30.43 -0.18
CA ALA A 55 -16.99 -29.54 0.91
C ALA A 55 -15.77 -28.93 1.62
N LEU A 56 -14.73 -29.73 1.87
CA LEU A 56 -13.49 -29.25 2.46
C LEU A 56 -12.77 -28.23 1.57
N LEU A 57 -12.73 -28.47 0.25
CA LEU A 57 -12.14 -27.54 -0.72
C LEU A 57 -12.88 -26.20 -0.71
N ILE A 58 -14.22 -26.22 -0.73
CA ILE A 58 -15.05 -25.02 -0.70
C ILE A 58 -14.79 -24.21 0.58
N VAL A 59 -14.78 -24.86 1.75
CA VAL A 59 -14.51 -24.18 3.03
C VAL A 59 -13.09 -23.59 3.05
N GLY A 60 -12.09 -24.33 2.58
CA GLY A 60 -10.71 -23.84 2.47
C GLY A 60 -10.60 -22.61 1.56
N SER A 61 -11.28 -22.64 0.42
CA SER A 61 -11.34 -21.52 -0.54
C SER A 61 -12.03 -20.29 0.06
N PHE A 62 -13.12 -20.49 0.81
CA PHE A 62 -13.81 -19.41 1.51
C PHE A 62 -12.90 -18.71 2.54
N ILE A 63 -12.19 -19.49 3.36
CA ILE A 63 -11.24 -18.95 4.35
C ILE A 63 -10.10 -18.19 3.66
N PHE A 64 -9.56 -18.73 2.56
CA PHE A 64 -8.54 -18.06 1.77
C PHE A 64 -9.03 -16.71 1.24
N ASN A 65 -10.21 -16.70 0.62
CA ASN A 65 -10.79 -15.48 0.07
C ASN A 65 -11.05 -14.44 1.15
N ARG A 66 -11.54 -14.85 2.33
CA ARG A 66 -11.74 -13.95 3.48
C ARG A 66 -10.42 -13.37 3.97
N LYS A 67 -9.38 -14.19 4.17
CA LYS A 67 -8.04 -13.72 4.59
C LYS A 67 -7.42 -12.79 3.54
N ARG A 68 -7.53 -13.14 2.26
CA ARG A 68 -7.07 -12.30 1.14
C ARG A 68 -7.77 -10.95 1.14
N GLN A 69 -9.09 -10.92 1.34
CA GLN A 69 -9.86 -9.68 1.37
C GLN A 69 -9.54 -8.83 2.60
N GLN A 70 -9.37 -9.44 3.77
CA GLN A 70 -8.94 -8.73 4.98
C GLN A 70 -7.56 -8.09 4.79
N ARG A 71 -6.60 -8.79 4.17
CA ARG A 71 -5.30 -8.20 3.82
C ARG A 71 -5.42 -7.07 2.82
N LYS A 72 -6.21 -7.23 1.76
CA LYS A 72 -6.46 -6.15 0.81
C LYS A 72 -7.02 -4.91 1.49
N LYS A 73 -7.95 -5.08 2.44
CA LYS A 73 -8.49 -3.97 3.24
C LYS A 73 -7.45 -3.35 4.18
N ALA A 74 -6.61 -4.15 4.82
CA ALA A 74 -5.54 -3.66 5.70
C ALA A 74 -4.42 -2.93 4.93
N MET A 75 -4.18 -3.31 3.69
CA MET A 75 -3.24 -2.64 2.78
C MET A 75 -3.85 -1.46 2.03
N SER A 76 -5.20 -1.38 1.98
CA SER A 76 -5.89 -0.27 1.33
C SER A 76 -5.54 1.03 2.05
N GLY A 77 -5.02 1.99 1.30
CA GLY A 77 -4.58 3.27 1.84
C GLY A 77 -3.21 3.24 2.52
N ASN A 78 -2.48 2.12 2.56
CA ASN A 78 -1.12 2.08 3.08
C ASN A 78 -0.10 2.16 1.94
N ILE A 79 0.56 3.31 1.81
CA ILE A 79 1.59 3.58 0.82
C ILE A 79 2.94 3.57 1.52
N ASN A 80 3.86 2.70 1.11
CA ASN A 80 5.17 2.60 1.75
C ASN A 80 6.35 2.57 0.78
N SER A 81 6.11 2.34 -0.51
CA SER A 81 7.16 2.17 -1.52
C SER A 81 6.75 2.84 -2.83
N GLY A 82 7.72 3.21 -3.66
CA GLY A 82 7.47 3.76 -4.99
C GLY A 82 7.71 5.27 -5.04
N VAL A 83 7.12 5.95 -6.03
CA VAL A 83 7.36 7.37 -6.26
C VAL A 83 6.09 8.17 -6.02
N LEU A 84 6.13 9.07 -5.05
CA LEU A 84 5.07 10.01 -4.73
C LEU A 84 5.28 11.31 -5.50
N TRP A 85 4.27 11.78 -6.21
CA TRP A 85 4.25 13.10 -6.83
C TRP A 85 3.22 13.92 -6.06
N VAL A 86 3.71 14.95 -5.39
CA VAL A 86 2.92 15.74 -4.44
C VAL A 86 2.65 17.09 -5.08
N ARG A 87 1.37 17.43 -5.18
CA ARG A 87 0.86 18.71 -5.66
C ARG A 87 -0.09 19.30 -4.61
N VAL A 88 -0.47 20.55 -4.80
CA VAL A 88 -1.45 21.20 -3.92
C VAL A 88 -2.79 20.47 -4.05
N GLY A 89 -3.28 19.88 -2.95
CA GLY A 89 -4.54 19.13 -2.92
C GLY A 89 -4.57 17.79 -3.69
N GLU A 90 -3.47 17.39 -4.33
CA GLU A 90 -3.39 16.13 -5.10
C GLU A 90 -2.08 15.39 -4.79
N LEU A 91 -2.17 14.07 -4.71
CA LEU A 91 -1.05 13.18 -4.51
C LEU A 91 -1.13 12.02 -5.51
N VAL A 92 -0.13 11.87 -6.36
CA VAL A 92 -0.07 10.78 -7.34
C VAL A 92 0.97 9.77 -6.89
N HIS A 93 0.53 8.55 -6.60
CA HIS A 93 1.40 7.44 -6.23
C HIS A 93 1.71 6.59 -7.47
N ASP A 94 2.97 6.57 -7.90
CA ASP A 94 3.45 5.68 -8.96
C ASP A 94 4.22 4.51 -8.33
N ASN A 95 3.66 3.31 -8.40
CA ASN A 95 4.29 2.08 -7.94
C ASN A 95 4.47 1.12 -9.11
N ASN A 96 5.70 1.04 -9.63
CA ASN A 96 6.09 0.19 -10.76
C ASN A 96 5.16 0.33 -11.98
N GLY A 97 4.75 1.56 -12.32
CA GLY A 97 3.91 1.86 -13.48
C GLY A 97 2.41 1.86 -13.21
N ARG A 98 1.97 1.52 -11.99
CA ARG A 98 0.60 1.80 -11.53
C ARG A 98 0.55 3.17 -10.90
N ARG A 99 -0.14 4.10 -11.56
CA ARG A 99 -0.38 5.46 -11.06
C ARG A 99 -1.75 5.55 -10.43
N GLU A 100 -1.79 5.90 -9.15
CA GLU A 100 -3.01 6.16 -8.40
C GLU A 100 -3.07 7.65 -8.06
N HIS A 101 -4.12 8.32 -8.52
CA HIS A 101 -4.38 9.73 -8.22
C HIS A 101 -5.22 9.83 -6.95
N ILE A 102 -4.72 10.54 -5.95
CA ILE A 102 -5.34 10.72 -4.64
C ILE A 102 -5.61 12.21 -4.46
N ASN A 103 -6.88 12.60 -4.57
CA ASN A 103 -7.30 13.97 -4.34
C ASN A 103 -7.70 14.15 -2.87
N LEU A 104 -7.20 15.21 -2.23
CA LEU A 104 -7.64 15.61 -0.90
C LEU A 104 -8.97 16.37 -1.02
N SER A 105 -9.90 16.06 -0.12
CA SER A 105 -11.16 16.79 0.03
C SER A 105 -10.98 17.95 1.02
N ASP A 106 -11.80 19.00 0.93
CA ASP A 106 -11.70 20.21 1.78
C ASP A 106 -11.84 19.96 3.31
N GLY A 107 -12.23 18.75 3.73
CA GLY A 107 -12.29 18.31 5.12
C GLY A 107 -11.17 17.35 5.55
N ASP A 108 -10.28 16.98 4.63
CA ASP A 108 -9.17 16.05 4.92
C ASP A 108 -8.06 16.78 5.70
N LYS A 109 -7.59 16.15 6.79
CA LYS A 109 -6.49 16.63 7.62
C LYS A 109 -5.23 15.81 7.39
N VAL A 110 -4.10 16.49 7.20
CA VAL A 110 -2.80 15.86 7.04
C VAL A 110 -2.03 15.94 8.36
N THR A 111 -1.75 14.78 8.94
CA THR A 111 -1.03 14.64 10.22
C THR A 111 0.32 13.98 9.99
N LEU A 112 1.33 14.43 10.74
CA LEU A 112 2.70 13.93 10.65
C LEU A 112 3.05 13.17 11.92
N PHE A 113 3.63 11.97 11.78
CA PHE A 113 4.11 11.13 12.86
C PHE A 113 5.55 10.74 12.57
N GLY A 114 6.50 11.60 12.94
CA GLY A 114 7.92 11.40 12.62
C GLY A 114 8.15 11.34 11.11
N GLU A 115 8.57 10.18 10.61
CA GLU A 115 8.81 9.89 9.19
C GLU A 115 7.58 9.31 8.48
N GLN A 116 6.38 9.48 9.05
CA GLN A 116 5.13 8.98 8.51
C GLN A 116 4.12 10.10 8.37
N LEU A 117 3.27 9.99 7.36
CA LEU A 117 2.23 10.96 7.05
C LEU A 117 0.88 10.24 6.99
N GLN A 118 -0.13 10.78 7.68
CA GLN A 118 -1.48 10.23 7.70
C GLN A 118 -2.47 11.27 7.18
N ILE A 119 -3.31 10.84 6.25
CA ILE A 119 -4.43 11.63 5.74
C ILE A 119 -5.71 11.08 6.38
N ILE A 120 -6.40 11.94 7.11
CA ILE A 120 -7.60 11.61 7.89
C ILE A 120 -8.77 12.42 7.31
N ASN A 121 -9.92 11.79 7.09
CA ASN A 121 -11.12 12.49 6.60
C ASN A 121 -11.79 13.31 7.72
N ALA A 122 -12.79 14.12 7.36
CA ALA A 122 -13.61 14.90 8.30
C ALA A 122 -14.20 14.07 9.45
N ASP A 123 -14.54 12.80 9.19
CA ASP A 123 -15.06 11.83 10.18
C ASP A 123 -13.97 11.23 11.09
N ASN A 124 -12.75 11.77 11.07
CA ASN A 124 -11.59 11.26 11.80
C ASN A 124 -11.17 9.83 11.40
N VAL A 125 -11.60 9.36 10.22
CA VAL A 125 -11.24 8.05 9.66
C VAL A 125 -9.98 8.18 8.82
N ARG A 126 -8.98 7.32 9.08
CA ARG A 126 -7.73 7.27 8.31
C ARG A 126 -8.01 6.81 6.87
N LYS A 127 -7.83 7.72 5.90
CA LYS A 127 -7.91 7.44 4.46
C LYS A 127 -6.60 6.85 3.96
N TYR A 128 -5.48 7.50 4.29
CA TYR A 128 -4.15 7.09 3.83
C TYR A 128 -3.11 7.14 4.95
N HIS A 129 -2.17 6.21 4.88
CA HIS A 129 -0.97 6.15 5.68
C HIS A 129 0.22 6.01 4.74
N ILE A 130 1.05 7.04 4.69
CA ILE A 130 2.22 7.13 3.82
C ILE A 130 3.46 7.02 4.71
N SER A 131 4.32 6.07 4.39
CA SER A 131 5.54 5.75 5.14
C SER A 131 6.70 5.46 4.18
N GLY A 132 7.91 5.29 4.70
CA GLY A 132 9.09 5.03 3.87
C GLY A 132 9.73 6.29 3.28
N PHE A 133 9.46 7.45 3.88
CA PHE A 133 10.26 8.65 3.63
C PHE A 133 11.70 8.43 4.09
N ASP A 134 12.66 9.03 3.40
CA ASP A 134 14.09 8.89 3.71
C ASP A 134 14.46 9.70 4.96
N THR A 135 13.77 10.82 5.18
CA THR A 135 13.96 11.70 6.33
C THR A 135 12.63 12.33 6.77
N VAL A 136 12.57 12.76 8.04
CA VAL A 136 11.45 13.55 8.58
C VAL A 136 11.20 14.83 7.76
N GLN A 137 12.25 15.42 7.18
CA GLN A 137 12.17 16.63 6.35
C GLN A 137 11.40 16.38 5.05
N GLU A 138 11.54 15.21 4.43
CA GLU A 138 10.76 14.84 3.24
C GLU A 138 9.27 14.68 3.58
N ALA A 139 8.96 14.09 4.74
CA ALA A 139 7.59 13.98 5.23
C ALA A 139 6.98 15.36 5.53
N GLN A 140 7.75 16.26 6.17
CA GLN A 140 7.32 17.64 6.44
C GLN A 140 7.10 18.45 5.16
N ALA A 141 8.00 18.34 4.19
CA ALA A 141 7.86 18.98 2.89
C ALA A 141 6.62 18.49 2.14
N THR A 142 6.34 17.18 2.20
CA THR A 142 5.13 16.59 1.62
C THR A 142 3.87 17.20 2.22
N LYS A 143 3.79 17.27 3.56
CA LYS A 143 2.68 17.89 4.26
C LYS A 143 2.49 19.35 3.83
N ALA A 144 3.58 20.12 3.82
CA ALA A 144 3.55 21.54 3.47
C ALA A 144 2.98 21.75 2.05
N ILE A 145 3.42 20.96 1.06
CA ILE A 145 2.90 21.07 -0.31
C ILE A 145 1.42 20.68 -0.40
N LEU A 146 1.00 19.62 0.30
CA LEU A 146 -0.39 19.16 0.29
C LEU A 146 -1.35 20.22 0.87
N GLU A 147 -0.91 20.92 1.92
CA GLU A 147 -1.65 22.03 2.54
C GLU A 147 -1.56 23.35 1.75
N GLY A 148 -0.91 23.34 0.57
CA GLY A 148 -0.79 24.52 -0.29
C GLY A 148 0.28 25.52 0.14
N GLN A 149 1.19 25.14 1.06
CA GLN A 149 2.34 25.98 1.37
C GLN A 149 3.35 25.91 0.23
N VAL A 150 3.65 27.08 -0.34
CA VAL A 150 4.65 27.23 -1.40
C VAL A 150 6.02 26.92 -0.80
N LEU A 151 6.60 25.76 -1.12
CA LEU A 151 7.99 25.46 -0.79
C LEU A 151 8.89 26.44 -1.55
N ASN A 152 9.28 27.50 -0.86
CA ASN A 152 10.13 28.52 -1.43
C ASN A 152 11.47 27.88 -1.81
N LYS A 153 11.88 28.00 -3.08
CA LYS A 153 13.06 27.38 -3.75
C LYS A 153 14.42 27.66 -3.08
N ARG A 154 14.46 28.25 -1.88
CA ARG A 154 15.61 28.97 -1.31
C ARG A 154 16.40 28.24 -0.20
N HIS A 155 15.99 27.05 0.27
CA HIS A 155 16.71 26.38 1.38
C HIS A 155 16.96 24.88 1.21
N VAL A 156 17.25 24.41 -0.01
CA VAL A 156 17.97 23.13 -0.19
C VAL A 156 19.22 23.37 -1.02
N ASN A 157 20.12 24.19 -0.48
CA ASN A 157 21.52 24.21 -0.88
C ASN A 157 22.33 23.81 0.35
N ILE A 158 22.28 22.53 0.71
CA ILE A 158 23.22 21.96 1.67
C ILE A 158 24.54 21.81 0.90
N LYS A 159 25.35 22.87 0.92
CA LYS A 159 26.78 22.74 0.64
C LYS A 159 27.38 21.95 1.80
N MET A 160 27.82 20.73 1.53
CA MET A 160 28.80 20.06 2.37
C MET A 160 30.08 20.91 2.31
N ASN A 161 30.41 21.59 3.41
CA ASN A 161 31.77 22.02 3.66
C ASN A 161 32.38 20.97 4.59
N SER A 162 33.17 20.08 4.01
CA SER A 162 34.08 19.20 4.75
C SER A 162 35.38 19.97 4.94
N ASP A 163 35.66 20.36 6.18
CA ASP A 163 37.03 20.57 6.64
C ASP A 163 37.64 19.21 7.03
#